data_AF-A0A962SML6-F1
#
_entry.id   AF-A0A962SML6-F1
#
_cell.length_a   1.000
_cell.length_b   1.000
_cell.length_c   1.000
_cell.angle_alpha   90.00
_cell.angle_beta   90.00
_cell.angle_gamma   90.00
#
_symmetry.space_group_name_H-M   'P 1'
#
loop_
_entity.id
_entity.type
_entity.pdbx_description
1 polymer ?
#
loop_
_entity_poly.entity_id
_entity_poly.type
_entity_poly.pdbx_seq_one_letter_code
_entity_poly.pdbx_strand_id
1 'polypeptide(L)' 'KGPGSYNLMLGGDGRGLRLNRLYRENLGQAEILEELDRLFRRYAGERRERERFGDFTLRVGLVPAVVNPVEDFHD' A
#
# COMPACT_ATOMS: atom_id res chain seq x y z
N LYS A 1 18.64 -9.75 1.48
CA LYS A 1 18.28 -8.34 1.74
C LYS A 1 19.42 -7.70 2.53
N GLY A 2 19.98 -6.60 2.05
CA GLY A 2 21.05 -5.87 2.73
C GLY A 2 20.48 -4.87 3.74
N PRO A 3 21.32 -4.28 4.61
CA PRO A 3 20.91 -3.19 5.49
C PRO A 3 20.34 -2.03 4.66
N GLY A 4 19.18 -1.50 5.06
CA GLY A 4 18.57 -0.31 4.45
C GLY A 4 17.56 -0.56 3.31
N SER A 5 17.24 -1.82 2.98
CA SER A 5 16.20 -2.15 1.99
C SER A 5 14.93 -2.73 2.63
N TYR A 6 13.76 -2.22 2.25
CA TYR A 6 12.46 -2.60 2.80
C TYR A 6 11.46 -2.98 1.70
N ASN A 7 10.47 -3.81 2.05
CA ASN A 7 9.30 -4.02 1.22
C ASN A 7 8.22 -3.00 1.63
N LEU A 8 7.69 -2.26 0.66
CA LEU A 8 6.57 -1.34 0.85
C LEU A 8 5.27 -2.10 0.60
N MET A 9 4.44 -2.19 1.65
CA MET A 9 3.17 -2.91 1.64
C MET A 9 2.02 -1.90 1.79
N LEU A 10 0.96 -2.02 1.00
CA LEU A 10 -0.19 -1.10 0.95
C LEU A 10 -1.53 -1.84 1.08
N GLY A 11 -2.64 -1.12 1.25
CA GLY A 11 -4.00 -1.72 1.19
C GLY A 11 -4.63 -2.13 2.52
N GLY A 12 -3.92 -2.05 3.66
CA GLY A 12 -4.51 -2.28 4.98
C GLY A 12 -5.57 -1.23 5.35
N ASP A 13 -6.61 -1.60 6.11
CA ASP A 13 -7.67 -0.65 6.47
C ASP A 13 -7.33 0.16 7.74
N GLY A 14 -8.08 1.24 8.00
CA GLY A 14 -7.85 2.11 9.16
C GLY A 14 -8.23 1.50 10.52
N ARG A 15 -8.86 0.31 10.54
CA ARG A 15 -9.28 -0.39 11.76
C ARG A 15 -8.41 -1.60 12.08
N GLY A 16 -7.53 -2.01 11.16
CA GLY A 16 -6.71 -3.22 11.28
C GLY A 16 -7.44 -4.52 10.98
N LEU A 17 -8.57 -4.48 10.26
CA LEU A 17 -9.37 -5.66 9.89
C LEU A 17 -9.01 -6.25 8.53
N ARG A 18 -8.18 -5.56 7.74
CA ARG A 18 -7.68 -6.03 6.44
C ARG A 18 -6.17 -5.96 6.38
N LEU A 19 -5.55 -7.05 5.92
CA LEU A 19 -4.10 -7.12 5.71
C LEU A 19 -3.66 -6.27 4.52
N ASN A 20 -2.43 -5.77 4.59
CA ASN A 20 -1.77 -5.11 3.48
C ASN A 20 -1.14 -6.14 2.53
N ARG A 21 -0.83 -5.70 1.31
CA ARG A 21 -0.22 -6.49 0.25
C ARG A 21 1.04 -5.82 -0.26
N LEU A 22 1.96 -6.62 -0.77
CA LEU A 22 3.18 -6.15 -1.38
C LEU A 22 2.88 -5.22 -2.56
N TYR A 23 3.37 -3.99 -2.47
CA TYR A 23 3.34 -3.03 -3.57
C TYR A 23 4.69 -2.98 -4.27
N ARG A 24 5.79 -2.90 -3.51
CA ARG A 24 7.16 -2.89 -4.05
C ARG A 24 8.16 -3.54 -3.10
N GLU A 25 9.17 -4.19 -3.66
CA GLU A 25 10.23 -4.84 -2.90
C GLU A 25 11.55 -4.08 -2.94
N ASN A 26 12.37 -4.32 -1.92
CA ASN A 26 13.78 -3.91 -1.87
C ASN A 26 14.04 -2.40 -2.07
N LEU A 27 13.13 -1.54 -1.61
CA LEU A 27 13.29 -0.10 -1.68
C LEU A 27 14.20 0.43 -0.57
N GLY A 28 15.07 1.38 -0.92
CA GLY A 28 15.79 2.21 0.03
C GLY A 28 14.91 3.29 0.67
N GLN A 29 15.40 3.93 1.73
CA GLN A 29 14.63 4.94 2.47
C GLN A 29 14.22 6.14 1.60
N ALA A 30 15.13 6.65 0.75
CA ALA A 30 14.82 7.78 -0.14
C ALA A 30 13.72 7.41 -1.16
N GLU A 31 13.83 6.22 -1.77
CA GLU A 31 12.84 5.71 -2.72
C GLU A 31 11.46 5.52 -2.07
N ILE A 32 11.42 5.06 -0.80
CA ILE A 32 10.17 4.96 -0.04
C ILE A 32 9.54 6.34 0.13
N LEU A 33 10.31 7.36 0.49
CA LEU A 33 9.79 8.71 0.69
C LEU A 33 9.27 9.31 -0.62
N GLU A 34 9.98 9.11 -1.73
CA GLU A 34 9.55 9.56 -3.06
C GLU A 34 8.25 8.87 -3.52
N GLU A 35 8.15 7.55 -3.32
CA GLU A 35 6.93 6.80 -3.63
C GLU A 35 5.76 7.27 -2.75
N LEU A 36 5.98 7.47 -1.44
CA LEU A 36 4.94 7.99 -0.55
C LEU A 36 4.49 9.40 -0.92
N ASP A 37 5.40 10.32 -1.29
CA ASP A 37 5.02 11.65 -1.76
C ASP A 37 4.12 11.58 -3.01
N ARG A 38 4.50 10.74 -3.98
CA ARG A 38 3.69 10.51 -5.19
C ARG A 38 2.31 9.94 -4.85
N LEU A 39 2.25 8.93 -3.99
CA LEU A 39 1.01 8.27 -3.60
C LEU A 39 0.09 9.20 -2.80
N PHE A 40 0.64 9.99 -1.87
CA PHE A 40 -0.14 10.95 -1.08
C PHE A 40 -0.62 12.13 -1.91
N ARG A 41 0.16 12.63 -2.87
CA ARG A 41 -0.30 13.64 -3.84
C ARG A 41 -1.49 13.13 -4.64
N ARG A 42 -1.41 11.89 -5.11
CA ARG A 42 -2.52 11.23 -5.83
C ARG A 42 -3.76 11.06 -4.94
N TYR A 43 -3.57 10.55 -3.73
CA TYR A 43 -4.65 10.40 -2.75
C TYR A 43 -5.33 11.73 -2.41
N ALA A 44 -4.57 12.80 -2.21
CA ALA A 44 -5.11 14.11 -1.90
C ALA A 44 -6.04 14.64 -3.01
N GLY A 45 -5.69 14.39 -4.29
CA GLY A 45 -6.46 14.86 -5.45
C GLY A 45 -7.60 13.93 -5.89
N GLU A 46 -7.48 12.62 -5.66
CA GLU A 46 -8.41 11.62 -6.21
C GLU A 46 -9.28 10.93 -5.15
N ARG A 47 -9.08 11.18 -3.84
CA ARG A 47 -9.85 10.50 -2.79
C ARG A 47 -11.33 10.86 -2.84
N ARG A 48 -12.18 9.90 -2.50
CA ARG A 48 -13.60 10.12 -2.24
C ARG A 48 -13.80 10.70 -0.83
N GLU A 49 -14.99 11.26 -0.58
CA GLU A 49 -15.33 11.76 0.76
C GLU A 49 -15.21 10.63 1.79
N ARG A 50 -14.54 10.90 2.92
CA ARG A 50 -14.28 9.95 4.03
C ARG A 50 -13.50 8.69 3.65
N GLU A 51 -12.98 8.59 2.43
CA GLU A 51 -12.09 7.50 2.02
C GLU A 51 -10.79 7.57 2.83
N ARG A 52 -10.28 6.40 3.26
CA ARG A 52 -8.97 6.25 3.89
C ARG A 52 -7.95 5.80 2.85
N PHE A 53 -6.67 6.08 3.12
CA PHE A 53 -5.58 5.79 2.17
C PHE A 53 -5.51 4.31 1.75
N GLY A 54 -5.70 3.37 2.69
CA GLY A 54 -5.72 1.95 2.35
C GLY A 54 -6.84 1.56 1.38
N ASP A 55 -8.06 2.06 1.61
CA ASP A 55 -9.19 1.81 0.72
C ASP A 55 -8.99 2.47 -0.66
N PHE A 56 -8.41 3.67 -0.66
CA PHE A 56 -7.99 4.34 -1.88
C PHE A 56 -7.03 3.48 -2.70
N THR A 57 -5.98 2.92 -2.09
CA THR A 57 -4.98 2.13 -2.81
C THR A 57 -5.57 0.90 -3.51
N LEU A 58 -6.61 0.28 -2.92
CA LEU A 58 -7.36 -0.80 -3.54
C LEU A 58 -8.24 -0.29 -4.69
N ARG A 59 -9.00 0.78 -4.45
CA ARG A 59 -9.92 1.34 -5.44
C ARG A 59 -9.21 1.76 -6.72
N VAL A 60 -8.03 2.37 -6.60
CA VAL A 60 -7.23 2.81 -7.76
C VAL A 60 -6.34 1.72 -8.34
N GLY A 61 -6.44 0.48 -7.83
CA GLY A 61 -5.74 -0.69 -8.36
C GLY A 61 -4.23 -0.71 -8.13
N LEU A 62 -3.73 -0.07 -7.07
CA LEU A 62 -2.30 -0.09 -6.74
C LEU A 62 -1.87 -1.44 -6.17
N VAL A 63 -2.75 -2.09 -5.42
CA VAL A 63 -2.59 -3.45 -4.90
C VAL A 63 -3.97 -4.13 -4.87
N PRO A 64 -4.06 -5.46 -5.02
CA PRO A 64 -5.32 -6.17 -4.82
C PRO A 64 -5.62 -6.35 -3.32
N ALA A 65 -6.89 -6.59 -3.00
CA ALA A 65 -7.30 -6.87 -1.63
C ALA A 65 -6.86 -8.28 -1.23
N VAL A 66 -6.38 -8.43 0.00
CA VAL A 66 -6.19 -9.75 0.65
C VAL A 66 -7.54 -10.16 1.23
N VAL A 67 -8.15 -11.21 0.68
CA VAL A 67 -9.48 -11.72 1.07
C VAL A 67 -9.35 -13.01 1.85
N ASN A 68 -8.52 -13.93 1.37
CA ASN A 68 -8.17 -15.16 2.06
C ASN A 68 -6.64 -15.23 2.24
N PRO A 69 -6.10 -14.75 3.38
CA PRO A 69 -4.65 -14.66 3.57
C PRO A 69 -3.90 -15.99 3.44
N VAL A 70 -4.59 -17.12 3.63
CA VAL A 70 -3.99 -18.45 3.48
C VAL A 70 -3.74 -18.79 2.01
N GLU A 71 -4.59 -18.27 1.12
CA GLU A 71 -4.53 -18.57 -0.32
C GLU A 71 -3.89 -17.43 -1.11
N ASP A 72 -4.25 -16.17 -0.84
CA ASP A 72 -3.99 -15.05 -1.75
C ASP A 72 -2.88 -14.09 -1.30
N PHE A 73 -2.26 -14.29 -0.13
CA PHE A 73 -1.38 -13.27 0.45
C PHE A 73 -0.06 -13.08 -0.31
N HIS A 74 0.45 -14.14 -0.94
CA HIS A 74 1.75 -14.16 -1.61
C HIS A 74 1.67 -14.08 -3.14
N ASP A 75 0.47 -14.00 -3.69
CA ASP A 75 0.23 -13.97 -5.13
C ASP A 75 0.66 -12.64 -5.79
#